data_AF-A0A8T2VQ77-F1
#
_entry.id   AF-A0A8T2VQ77-F1
#
_cell.length_a   1.000
_cell.length_b   1.000
_cell.length_c   1.000
_cell.angle_alpha   90.00
_cell.angle_beta   90.00
_cell.angle_gamma   90.00
#
_symmetry.space_group_name_H-M   'P 1'
#
loop_
_entity.id
_entity.type
_entity.pdbx_description
1 polymer ?
#
loop_
_entity_poly.entity_id
_entity_poly.type
_entity_poly.pdbx_seq_one_letter_code
_entity_poly.pdbx_strand_id
1 'polypeptide(L)'
;MAVHREKDERLAPFMRMDRCNKISRLSNELLQVRAETRADPLEVLGWDVFFFAVLPRLDARSLAACIAVSSSWRACCISDVLWRPLLSRFLALRAHLPLALLRCSSPFPPHLAYSVAMLDACKAELSPAEMCARVWEMKVKPTCGPYWYSLDPTSLNEAPLLRRFHCDFSITPLQENDPIWGGQESTWKFVKSKQSNGELKKQFVRINSWPQHQVVRLRDGRWCLDNYYASYTTCPDQEENMPSYLKGLKVPCCRRCNPDQIELIKAKI
;
A
#
# COMPACT_ATOMS: atom_id res chain seq x y z
N MET A 1 26.56 49.78 4.19
CA MET A 1 27.76 49.34 3.45
C MET A 1 28.43 48.24 4.25
N ALA A 2 28.85 47.19 3.55
CA ALA A 2 29.39 45.95 4.07
C ALA A 2 30.85 46.06 4.56
N VAL A 3 31.34 44.90 5.03
CA VAL A 3 32.74 44.40 5.06
C VAL A 3 33.36 44.43 6.48
N HIS A 4 33.37 43.30 7.21
CA HIS A 4 34.39 42.21 7.22
C HIS A 4 35.76 42.71 7.74
N ARG A 5 36.49 42.03 8.63
CA ARG A 5 36.90 40.60 8.64
C ARG A 5 37.77 40.31 9.90
N GLU A 6 37.74 39.04 10.34
CA GLU A 6 38.88 38.20 10.84
C GLU A 6 39.64 38.63 12.11
N LYS A 7 40.21 37.78 12.97
CA LYS A 7 40.43 36.32 13.14
C LYS A 7 41.09 36.18 14.54
N ASP A 8 40.63 35.32 15.45
CA ASP A 8 40.98 33.90 15.65
C ASP A 8 41.90 33.68 16.87
N GLU A 9 41.80 32.46 17.41
CA GLU A 9 42.73 31.76 18.32
C GLU A 9 42.78 32.13 19.83
N ARG A 10 42.22 31.22 20.66
CA ARG A 10 43.01 30.24 21.43
C ARG A 10 42.11 29.25 22.17
N LEU A 11 42.08 28.01 21.67
CA LEU A 11 41.51 26.81 22.29
C LEU A 11 42.53 26.18 23.25
N ALA A 12 42.09 25.81 24.45
CA ALA A 12 42.84 24.98 25.39
C ALA A 12 42.60 23.47 25.11
N PRO A 13 43.61 22.59 25.27
CA PRO A 13 43.45 21.15 25.12
C PRO A 13 43.46 20.45 26.48
N PHE A 14 42.42 19.69 26.85
CA PHE A 14 42.58 18.53 27.75
C PHE A 14 41.31 17.66 27.81
N MET A 15 41.53 16.34 27.92
CA MET A 15 40.56 15.24 28.12
C MET A 15 39.69 14.80 26.94
N ARG A 16 40.22 13.89 26.11
CA ARG A 16 39.45 12.84 25.41
C ARG A 16 40.39 11.76 24.86
N MET A 17 40.84 10.82 25.69
CA MET A 17 41.56 9.66 25.16
C MET A 17 41.34 8.31 25.88
N ASP A 18 40.60 8.25 26.99
CA ASP A 18 40.39 6.97 27.71
C ASP A 18 39.02 6.28 27.48
N ARG A 19 38.08 6.91 26.76
CA ARG A 19 36.77 6.28 26.45
C ARG A 19 36.75 5.47 25.15
N CYS A 20 37.63 5.77 24.19
CA CYS A 20 37.67 5.02 22.91
C CYS A 20 38.21 3.60 23.07
N ASN A 21 39.16 3.37 23.98
CA ASN A 21 39.78 2.04 24.15
C ASN A 21 38.91 1.04 24.94
N LYS A 22 37.98 1.53 25.78
CA LYS A 22 37.03 0.67 26.49
C LYS A 22 35.87 0.23 25.58
N ILE A 23 35.39 1.11 24.71
CA ILE A 23 34.33 0.80 23.74
C ILE A 23 34.85 -0.17 22.67
N SER A 24 36.10 -0.03 22.22
CA SER A 24 36.70 -0.94 21.24
C SER A 24 36.96 -2.35 21.78
N ARG A 25 37.32 -2.47 23.07
CA ARG A 25 37.45 -3.78 23.75
C ARG A 25 36.11 -4.44 23.98
N LEU A 26 35.10 -3.71 24.46
CA LEU A 26 33.74 -4.24 24.63
C LEU A 26 33.10 -4.61 23.28
N SER A 27 33.37 -3.87 22.21
CA SER A 27 32.91 -4.23 20.86
C SER A 27 33.62 -5.47 20.32
N ASN A 28 34.93 -5.63 20.60
CA ASN A 28 35.68 -6.81 20.19
C ASN A 28 35.32 -8.05 21.03
N GLU A 29 35.06 -7.91 22.32
CA GLU A 29 34.55 -8.98 23.19
C GLU A 29 33.11 -9.37 22.80
N LEU A 30 32.22 -8.42 22.48
CA LEU A 30 30.88 -8.71 21.96
C LEU A 30 30.90 -9.34 20.55
N LEU A 31 31.92 -9.03 19.74
CA LEU A 31 32.16 -9.67 18.45
C LEU A 31 32.77 -11.07 18.60
N GLN A 32 33.63 -11.29 19.60
CA GLN A 32 34.20 -12.61 19.91
C GLN A 32 33.18 -13.57 20.55
N VAL A 33 32.33 -13.11 21.47
CA VAL A 33 31.23 -13.91 22.04
C VAL A 33 30.22 -14.34 20.96
N ARG A 34 30.12 -13.61 19.85
CA ARG A 34 29.29 -13.98 18.69
C ARG A 34 29.91 -15.03 17.76
N ALA A 35 31.18 -15.36 17.94
CA ALA A 35 31.94 -16.26 17.07
C ALA A 35 32.03 -17.70 17.60
N GLU A 36 31.69 -17.95 18.86
CA GLU A 36 31.76 -19.29 19.45
C GLU A 36 30.44 -20.04 19.22
N THR A 37 30.52 -21.05 18.33
CA THR A 37 29.45 -21.96 17.88
C THR A 37 28.27 -21.32 17.14
N ARG A 38 28.54 -20.65 16.01
CA ARG A 38 27.52 -20.42 14.97
C ARG A 38 27.24 -21.69 14.16
N ALA A 39 26.72 -22.72 14.82
CA ALA A 39 26.14 -23.85 14.09
C ALA A 39 24.83 -23.38 13.45
N ASP A 40 24.57 -23.73 12.18
CA ASP A 40 23.32 -23.37 11.51
C ASP A 40 22.16 -24.05 12.25
N PRO A 41 21.16 -23.31 12.78
CA PRO A 41 19.99 -23.89 13.41
C PRO A 41 19.29 -24.97 12.57
N LEU A 42 19.34 -24.85 11.24
CA LEU A 42 18.81 -25.87 10.34
C LEU A 42 19.60 -27.18 10.42
N GLU A 43 20.92 -27.12 10.55
CA GLU A 43 21.79 -28.30 10.70
C GLU A 43 21.67 -28.93 12.09
N VAL A 44 21.52 -28.10 13.13
CA VAL A 44 21.42 -28.56 14.53
C VAL A 44 20.07 -29.17 14.85
N LEU A 45 18.98 -28.52 14.43
CA LEU A 45 17.61 -28.95 14.76
C LEU A 45 17.06 -29.98 13.76
N GLY A 46 17.67 -30.05 12.57
CA GLY A 46 17.14 -30.81 11.45
C GLY A 46 15.94 -30.12 10.77
N TRP A 47 15.64 -30.59 9.56
CA TRP A 47 14.63 -29.97 8.70
C TRP A 47 13.23 -29.97 9.31
N ASP A 48 12.79 -31.07 9.91
CA ASP A 48 11.43 -31.20 10.43
C ASP A 48 11.14 -30.24 11.58
N VAL A 49 12.03 -30.18 12.58
CA VAL A 49 11.83 -29.30 13.75
C VAL A 49 11.92 -27.84 13.32
N PHE A 50 12.88 -27.51 12.46
CA PHE A 50 13.02 -26.15 11.94
C PHE A 50 11.77 -25.72 11.15
N PHE A 51 11.29 -26.58 10.24
CA PHE A 51 10.17 -26.27 9.36
C PHE A 51 8.81 -26.29 10.08
N PHE A 52 8.54 -27.26 10.96
CA PHE A 52 7.22 -27.41 11.60
C PHE A 52 7.09 -26.73 12.96
N ALA A 53 8.18 -26.55 13.71
CA ALA A 53 8.11 -25.99 15.07
C ALA A 53 8.59 -24.53 15.15
N VAL A 54 9.60 -24.15 14.36
CA VAL A 54 10.23 -22.83 14.43
C VAL A 54 9.59 -21.86 13.44
N LEU A 55 9.65 -22.14 12.13
CA LEU A 55 9.20 -21.21 11.09
C LEU A 55 7.73 -20.77 11.21
N PRO A 56 6.75 -21.61 11.61
CA PRO A 56 5.35 -21.19 11.71
C PRO A 56 5.08 -20.16 12.82
N ARG A 57 6.03 -19.97 13.75
CA ARG A 57 5.93 -18.97 14.82
C ARG A 57 6.42 -17.59 14.39
N LEU A 58 7.07 -17.49 13.24
CA LEU A 58 7.63 -16.24 12.74
C LEU A 58 6.54 -15.38 12.10
N ASP A 59 6.69 -14.06 12.22
CA ASP A 59 5.89 -13.13 11.44
C ASP A 59 6.39 -13.07 9.99
N ALA A 60 5.56 -12.53 9.10
CA ALA A 60 5.88 -12.46 7.67
C ALA A 60 7.19 -11.72 7.38
N ARG A 61 7.54 -10.71 8.19
CA ARG A 61 8.79 -9.95 8.03
C ARG A 61 10.01 -10.80 8.38
N SER A 62 9.97 -11.51 9.50
CA SER A 62 11.07 -12.41 9.89
C SER A 62 11.21 -13.56 8.91
N LEU A 63 10.09 -14.15 8.48
CA LEU A 63 10.08 -15.22 7.48
C LEU A 63 10.66 -14.76 6.13
N ALA A 64 10.34 -13.53 5.69
CA ALA A 64 10.96 -12.93 4.50
C ALA A 64 12.48 -12.73 4.67
N ALA A 65 12.94 -12.32 5.85
CA ALA A 65 14.38 -12.19 6.11
C ALA A 65 15.09 -13.54 6.05
N CYS A 66 14.47 -14.62 6.55
CA CYS A 66 14.99 -15.98 6.48
C CYS A 66 15.23 -16.47 5.04
N ILE A 67 14.43 -16.03 4.07
CA ILE A 67 14.61 -16.34 2.64
C ILE A 67 15.95 -15.81 2.08
N ALA A 68 16.53 -14.77 2.69
CA ALA A 68 17.79 -14.17 2.25
C ALA A 68 19.04 -14.79 2.88
N VAL A 69 18.89 -15.69 3.86
CA VAL A 69 20.02 -16.25 4.64
C VAL A 69 20.86 -17.22 3.83
N SER A 70 20.24 -18.28 3.30
CA SER A 70 20.90 -19.32 2.50
C SER A 70 19.91 -20.01 1.55
N SER A 71 20.41 -20.80 0.60
CA SER A 71 19.55 -21.60 -0.30
C SER A 71 18.71 -22.63 0.46
N SER A 72 19.27 -23.27 1.49
CA SER A 72 18.56 -24.25 2.32
C SER A 72 17.45 -23.61 3.16
N TRP A 73 17.71 -22.45 3.76
CA TRP A 73 16.71 -21.67 4.48
C TRP A 73 15.60 -21.20 3.53
N ARG A 74 15.97 -20.73 2.33
CA ARG A 74 15.04 -20.33 1.28
C ARG A 74 14.09 -21.46 0.89
N ALA A 75 14.60 -22.66 0.68
CA ALA A 75 13.78 -23.83 0.32
C ALA A 75 12.69 -24.11 1.38
N CYS A 76 13.01 -23.95 2.67
CA CYS A 76 12.04 -24.09 3.76
C CYS A 76 11.07 -22.90 3.81
N CYS A 77 11.60 -21.68 3.76
CA CYS A 77 10.83 -20.47 4.04
C CYS A 77 9.88 -20.07 2.91
N ILE A 78 10.08 -20.53 1.67
CA ILE A 78 9.18 -20.23 0.53
C ILE A 78 7.89 -21.07 0.56
N SER A 79 7.81 -22.07 1.43
CA SER A 79 6.70 -23.03 1.46
C SER A 79 5.31 -22.37 1.61
N ASP A 80 4.39 -22.81 0.76
CA ASP A 80 2.99 -22.43 0.76
C ASP A 80 2.32 -22.58 2.12
N VAL A 81 2.69 -23.61 2.89
CA VAL A 81 2.09 -23.91 4.20
C VAL A 81 2.30 -22.75 5.19
N LEU A 82 3.45 -22.08 5.10
CA LEU A 82 3.80 -20.95 5.97
C LEU A 82 3.11 -19.66 5.51
N TRP A 83 3.10 -19.41 4.21
CA TRP A 83 2.65 -18.12 3.66
C TRP A 83 1.14 -18.03 3.46
N ARG A 84 0.42 -19.14 3.22
CA ARG A 84 -1.03 -19.11 3.02
C ARG A 84 -1.79 -18.52 4.22
N PRO A 85 -1.56 -18.97 5.48
CA PRO A 85 -2.23 -18.37 6.63
C PRO A 85 -1.89 -16.88 6.82
N LEU A 86 -0.63 -16.49 6.59
CA LEU A 86 -0.19 -15.10 6.69
C LEU A 86 -0.87 -14.21 5.64
N LEU A 87 -0.93 -14.68 4.40
CA LEU A 87 -1.61 -14.00 3.29
C LEU A 87 -3.11 -13.89 3.55
N SER A 88 -3.77 -14.99 3.92
CA SER A 88 -5.21 -14.98 4.24
C SER A 88 -5.53 -14.00 5.36
N ARG A 89 -4.74 -13.99 6.45
CA ARG A 89 -4.93 -13.04 7.56
C ARG A 89 -4.71 -11.60 7.11
N PHE A 90 -3.72 -11.35 6.27
CA PHE A 90 -3.44 -10.01 5.76
C PHE A 90 -4.58 -9.51 4.86
N LEU A 91 -5.05 -10.34 3.92
CA LEU A 91 -6.11 -10.00 2.98
C LEU A 91 -7.48 -9.90 3.66
N ALA A 92 -7.75 -10.67 4.72
CA ALA A 92 -8.99 -10.58 5.49
C ALA A 92 -9.21 -9.20 6.12
N LEU A 93 -8.14 -8.43 6.33
CA LEU A 93 -8.20 -7.05 6.83
C LEU A 93 -8.28 -6.01 5.69
N ARG A 94 -8.35 -6.46 4.43
CA ARG A 94 -8.36 -5.60 3.25
C ARG A 94 -9.72 -5.67 2.57
N ALA A 95 -10.25 -4.50 2.30
CA ALA A 95 -11.41 -4.31 1.44
C ALA A 95 -11.06 -4.46 -0.05
N HIS A 96 -9.77 -4.51 -0.40
CA HIS A 96 -9.33 -4.64 -1.79
C HIS A 96 -8.22 -5.64 -2.01
N LEU A 97 -8.35 -6.36 -3.12
CA LEU A 97 -7.22 -7.07 -3.71
C LEU A 97 -6.37 -6.13 -4.56
N PRO A 98 -5.02 -6.26 -4.51
CA PRO A 98 -4.13 -5.60 -5.45
C PRO A 98 -4.50 -5.94 -6.89
N LEU A 99 -4.56 -4.93 -7.77
CA LEU A 99 -4.89 -5.15 -9.19
C LEU A 99 -3.90 -6.10 -9.89
N ALA A 100 -2.64 -6.12 -9.45
CA ALA A 100 -1.63 -7.04 -9.98
C ALA A 100 -1.98 -8.52 -9.72
N LEU A 101 -2.61 -8.82 -8.58
CA LEU A 101 -3.10 -10.17 -8.29
C LEU A 101 -4.31 -10.50 -9.16
N LEU A 102 -5.22 -9.54 -9.33
CA LEU A 102 -6.44 -9.72 -10.13
C LEU A 102 -6.17 -9.88 -11.63
N ARG A 103 -5.09 -9.31 -12.16
CA ARG A 103 -4.77 -9.28 -13.61
C ARG A 103 -3.81 -10.38 -14.05
N CYS A 104 -3.30 -11.19 -13.12
CA CYS A 104 -2.35 -12.21 -13.47
C CYS A 104 -3.06 -13.45 -14.00
N SER A 105 -2.66 -13.89 -15.21
CA SER A 105 -3.20 -15.09 -15.84
C SER A 105 -2.71 -16.39 -15.18
N SER A 106 -1.66 -16.31 -14.36
CA SER A 106 -1.08 -17.45 -13.64
C SER A 106 -1.17 -17.28 -12.12
N PRO A 107 -1.40 -18.35 -11.35
CA PRO A 107 -1.46 -18.27 -9.90
C PRO A 107 -0.12 -17.82 -9.32
N PHE A 108 -0.15 -16.82 -8.42
CA PHE A 108 1.03 -16.41 -7.67
C PHE A 108 1.35 -17.42 -6.56
N PRO A 109 2.63 -17.77 -6.38
CA PRO A 109 3.08 -18.36 -5.12
C PRO A 109 2.66 -17.46 -3.93
N PRO A 110 2.18 -18.02 -2.81
CA PRO A 110 1.65 -17.23 -1.68
C PRO A 110 2.62 -16.20 -1.11
N HIS A 111 3.93 -16.50 -1.05
CA HIS A 111 4.94 -15.55 -0.60
C HIS A 111 5.09 -14.33 -1.53
N LEU A 112 4.96 -14.54 -2.85
CA LEU A 112 4.94 -13.45 -3.84
C LEU A 112 3.64 -12.67 -3.77
N ALA A 113 2.50 -13.35 -3.63
CA ALA A 113 1.22 -12.70 -3.45
C ALA A 113 1.20 -11.80 -2.19
N TYR A 114 1.81 -12.27 -1.10
CA TYR A 114 2.00 -11.47 0.12
C TYR A 114 2.84 -10.23 -0.14
N SER A 115 3.97 -10.38 -0.84
CA SER A 115 4.86 -9.27 -1.19
C SER A 115 4.15 -8.23 -2.05
N VAL A 116 3.38 -8.66 -3.05
CA VAL A 116 2.55 -7.78 -3.89
C VAL A 116 1.48 -7.07 -3.05
N ALA A 117 0.82 -7.76 -2.13
CA ALA A 117 -0.19 -7.18 -1.25
C ALA A 117 0.41 -6.15 -0.28
N MET A 118 1.61 -6.39 0.23
CA MET A 118 2.35 -5.43 1.04
C MET A 118 2.76 -4.20 0.24
N LEU A 119 3.28 -4.38 -0.97
CA LEU A 119 3.63 -3.26 -1.86
C LEU A 119 2.40 -2.41 -2.20
N ASP A 120 1.25 -3.04 -2.45
CA ASP A 120 -0.01 -2.34 -2.68
C ASP A 120 -0.47 -1.55 -1.46
N ALA A 121 -0.34 -2.12 -0.26
CA ALA A 121 -0.69 -1.48 1.00
C ALA A 121 0.17 -0.25 1.32
N CYS A 122 1.41 -0.23 0.85
CA CYS A 122 2.32 0.91 1.01
C CYS A 122 2.13 2.00 -0.06
N LYS A 123 1.24 1.82 -1.04
CA LYS A 123 1.01 2.84 -2.07
C LYS A 123 0.40 4.10 -1.47
N ALA A 124 1.07 5.22 -1.72
CA ALA A 124 0.60 6.56 -1.35
C ALA A 124 -0.11 7.30 -2.49
N GLU A 125 0.07 6.86 -3.75
CA GLU A 125 -0.50 7.51 -4.93
C GLU A 125 -1.56 6.62 -5.59
N LEU A 126 -2.66 7.24 -6.02
CA LEU A 126 -3.74 6.59 -6.75
C LEU A 126 -3.41 6.61 -8.25
N SER A 127 -3.34 5.44 -8.88
CA SER A 127 -3.13 5.35 -10.32
C SER A 127 -4.44 5.51 -11.11
N PRO A 128 -4.39 5.96 -12.39
CA PRO A 128 -5.56 5.93 -13.27
C PRO A 128 -6.18 4.53 -13.40
N ALA A 129 -5.36 3.48 -13.41
CA ALA A 129 -5.84 2.11 -13.48
C ALA A 129 -6.66 1.71 -12.24
N GLU A 130 -6.26 2.17 -11.05
CA GLU A 130 -7.01 1.95 -9.81
C GLU A 130 -8.27 2.80 -9.73
N MET A 131 -8.21 4.04 -10.24
CA MET A 131 -9.37 4.92 -10.35
C MET A 131 -10.50 4.26 -11.15
N CYS A 132 -10.17 3.72 -12.33
CA CYS A 132 -11.14 3.16 -13.26
C CYS A 132 -11.52 1.70 -13.01
N ALA A 133 -10.71 0.94 -12.26
CA ALA A 133 -10.97 -0.47 -12.00
C ALA A 133 -12.06 -0.71 -10.95
N ARG A 134 -12.49 0.32 -10.22
CA ARG A 134 -13.37 0.19 -9.06
C ARG A 134 -14.62 1.06 -9.20
N VAL A 135 -15.67 0.62 -8.52
CA VAL A 135 -16.87 1.43 -8.30
C VAL A 135 -16.65 2.27 -7.05
N TRP A 136 -17.20 3.47 -7.03
CA TRP A 136 -17.05 4.44 -5.95
C TRP A 136 -18.41 4.80 -5.38
N GLU A 137 -18.53 4.74 -4.05
CA GLU A 137 -19.65 5.28 -3.27
C GLU A 137 -19.46 6.78 -3.10
N MET A 138 -20.43 7.57 -3.54
CA MET A 138 -20.47 9.00 -3.36
C MET A 138 -21.38 9.34 -2.18
N LYS A 139 -20.91 10.23 -1.31
CA LYS A 139 -21.68 10.85 -0.23
C LYS A 139 -21.49 12.35 -0.25
N VAL A 140 -22.56 13.09 -0.05
CA VAL A 140 -22.60 14.54 0.09
C VAL A 140 -22.51 14.88 1.57
N LYS A 141 -21.70 15.88 1.89
CA LYS A 141 -21.56 16.38 3.26
C LYS A 141 -22.60 17.47 3.53
N PRO A 142 -23.07 17.62 4.79
CA PRO A 142 -24.03 18.68 5.16
C PRO A 142 -23.57 20.10 4.75
N THR A 143 -22.27 20.31 4.71
CA THR A 143 -21.59 21.54 4.28
C THR A 143 -21.85 21.95 2.82
N CYS A 144 -22.35 21.04 1.98
CA CYS A 144 -22.76 21.34 0.60
C CYS A 144 -24.09 22.11 0.53
N GLY A 145 -24.81 22.20 1.65
CA GLY A 145 -26.06 22.93 1.79
C GLY A 145 -27.29 21.99 1.82
N PRO A 146 -28.44 22.48 2.34
CA PRO A 146 -29.58 21.63 2.68
C PRO A 146 -30.17 20.91 1.46
N TYR A 147 -30.21 21.59 0.32
CA TYR A 147 -30.74 21.02 -0.93
C TYR A 147 -29.92 19.80 -1.38
N TRP A 148 -28.61 19.97 -1.60
CA TRP A 148 -27.75 18.88 -2.06
C TRP A 148 -27.65 17.74 -1.06
N TYR A 149 -27.62 18.06 0.23
CA TYR A 149 -27.62 17.06 1.28
C TYR A 149 -28.93 16.25 1.31
N SER A 150 -30.09 16.88 1.06
CA SER A 150 -31.39 16.19 0.98
C SER A 150 -31.52 15.23 -0.20
N LEU A 151 -30.68 15.40 -1.24
CA LEU A 151 -30.63 14.48 -2.38
C LEU A 151 -29.71 13.28 -2.14
N ASP A 152 -28.87 13.30 -1.09
CA ASP A 152 -28.03 12.16 -0.76
C ASP A 152 -28.86 11.09 -0.02
N PRO A 153 -29.06 9.90 -0.61
CA PRO A 153 -29.84 8.83 0.04
C PRO A 153 -29.23 8.40 1.38
N THR A 154 -27.91 8.54 1.56
CA THR A 154 -27.25 8.17 2.82
C THR A 154 -27.65 9.07 3.98
N SER A 155 -28.12 10.29 3.70
CA SER A 155 -28.69 11.18 4.73
C SER A 155 -30.01 10.63 5.31
N LEU A 156 -30.69 9.76 4.54
CA LEU A 156 -31.93 9.07 4.91
C LEU A 156 -31.68 7.60 5.30
N ASN A 157 -30.41 7.21 5.54
CA ASN A 157 -29.98 5.83 5.80
C ASN A 157 -30.26 4.85 4.64
N GLU A 158 -30.37 5.34 3.41
CA GLU A 158 -30.50 4.51 2.22
C GLU A 158 -29.12 4.17 1.61
N ALA A 159 -29.13 3.34 0.56
CA ALA A 159 -27.91 2.91 -0.12
C ALA A 159 -27.15 4.08 -0.77
N PRO A 160 -25.81 4.11 -0.72
CA PRO A 160 -25.03 5.20 -1.30
C PRO A 160 -25.14 5.26 -2.83
N LEU A 161 -24.97 6.47 -3.38
CA LEU A 161 -24.88 6.68 -4.82
C LEU A 161 -23.57 6.09 -5.35
N LEU A 162 -23.62 5.46 -6.52
CA LEU A 162 -22.50 4.73 -7.10
C LEU A 162 -22.00 5.40 -8.37
N ARG A 163 -20.69 5.45 -8.52
CA ARG A 163 -19.99 6.13 -9.62
C ARG A 163 -18.94 5.21 -10.21
N ARG A 164 -18.84 5.21 -11.54
CA ARG A 164 -17.71 4.61 -12.27
C ARG A 164 -16.96 5.70 -13.00
N PHE A 165 -15.65 5.70 -12.80
CA PHE A 165 -14.71 6.56 -13.49
C PHE A 165 -14.12 5.81 -14.67
N HIS A 166 -14.01 6.48 -15.81
CA HIS A 166 -13.57 5.85 -17.06
C HIS A 166 -12.23 6.39 -17.54
N CYS A 167 -11.55 5.60 -18.38
CA CYS A 167 -10.24 5.94 -18.94
C CYS A 167 -10.25 7.20 -19.84
N ASP A 168 -11.42 7.54 -20.38
CA ASP A 168 -11.67 8.71 -21.22
C ASP A 168 -12.00 9.97 -20.41
N PHE A 169 -11.79 9.89 -19.08
CA PHE A 169 -12.07 10.95 -18.12
C PHE A 169 -13.55 11.19 -17.83
N SER A 170 -14.47 10.40 -18.39
CA SER A 170 -15.89 10.49 -18.06
C SER A 170 -16.20 9.80 -16.73
N ILE A 171 -17.34 10.16 -16.14
CA ILE A 171 -17.93 9.51 -14.97
C ILE A 171 -19.36 9.12 -15.35
N THR A 172 -19.77 7.90 -14.99
CA THR A 172 -21.16 7.46 -15.14
C THR A 172 -21.77 7.07 -13.79
N PRO A 173 -23.05 7.39 -13.55
CA PRO A 173 -23.78 6.85 -12.42
C PRO A 173 -24.06 5.37 -12.69
N LEU A 174 -24.22 4.57 -11.64
CA LEU A 174 -24.66 3.17 -11.79
C LEU A 174 -26.15 2.99 -11.50
N GLN A 175 -26.79 3.97 -10.87
CA GLN A 175 -28.23 3.97 -10.63
C GLN A 175 -28.96 4.76 -11.71
N GLU A 176 -30.14 4.28 -12.11
CA GLU A 176 -30.99 4.95 -13.10
C GLU A 176 -31.68 6.20 -12.51
N ASN A 177 -32.13 6.12 -11.25
CA ASN A 177 -32.80 7.21 -10.54
C ASN A 177 -31.84 7.94 -9.60
N ASP A 178 -30.71 8.39 -10.12
CA ASP A 178 -29.76 9.14 -9.30
C ASP A 178 -30.23 10.59 -9.11
N PRO A 179 -30.65 10.99 -7.89
CA PRO A 179 -31.26 12.29 -7.63
C PRO A 179 -30.28 13.47 -7.78
N ILE A 180 -28.98 13.19 -7.75
CA ILE A 180 -27.92 14.20 -7.93
C ILE A 180 -27.49 14.26 -9.40
N TRP A 181 -27.62 13.16 -10.14
CA TRP A 181 -27.23 13.07 -11.54
C TRP A 181 -28.26 13.70 -12.47
N GLY A 182 -28.15 15.01 -12.68
CA GLY A 182 -29.02 15.77 -13.59
C GLY A 182 -28.77 15.56 -15.09
N GLY A 183 -28.29 14.39 -15.52
CA GLY A 183 -28.01 14.07 -16.93
C GLY A 183 -26.82 14.82 -17.55
N GLN A 184 -26.01 15.50 -16.74
CA GLN A 184 -24.84 16.24 -17.21
C GLN A 184 -23.61 15.33 -17.34
N GLU A 185 -22.82 15.58 -18.38
CA GLU A 185 -21.50 14.96 -18.50
C GLU A 185 -20.61 15.41 -17.33
N SER A 186 -20.13 14.44 -16.55
CA SER A 186 -19.12 14.69 -15.52
C SER A 186 -17.77 14.15 -15.94
N THR A 187 -16.74 14.96 -15.73
CA THR A 187 -15.35 14.64 -16.09
C THR A 187 -14.44 14.68 -14.88
N TRP A 188 -13.36 13.91 -14.91
CA TRP A 188 -12.36 13.87 -13.84
C TRP A 188 -10.94 14.02 -14.36
N LYS A 189 -10.05 14.57 -13.53
CA LYS A 189 -8.61 14.62 -13.83
C LYS A 189 -7.75 14.65 -12.59
N PHE A 190 -6.53 14.12 -12.70
CA PHE A 190 -5.51 14.31 -11.69
C PHE A 190 -4.94 15.72 -11.75
N VAL A 191 -4.77 16.34 -10.59
CA VAL A 191 -4.10 17.62 -10.42
C VAL A 191 -2.95 17.41 -9.44
N LYS A 192 -1.74 17.81 -9.84
CA LYS A 192 -0.57 17.79 -8.95
C LYS A 192 -0.30 19.20 -8.47
N SER A 193 -0.26 19.39 -7.15
CA SER A 193 0.22 20.64 -6.57
C SER A 193 1.71 20.53 -6.30
N LYS A 194 2.50 21.54 -6.72
CA LYS A 194 3.90 21.66 -6.29
C LYS A 194 3.88 22.30 -4.91
N GLN A 195 4.37 21.59 -3.88
CA GLN A 195 4.63 22.24 -2.61
C GLN A 195 5.89 23.11 -2.74
N SER A 196 5.88 24.30 -2.12
CA SER A 196 6.93 25.31 -2.19
C SER A 196 8.24 24.91 -1.49
N ASN A 197 8.21 23.86 -0.69
CA ASN A 197 9.28 23.41 0.20
C ASN A 197 10.06 22.17 -0.29
N GLY A 198 9.88 21.75 -1.55
CA GLY A 198 10.64 20.61 -2.12
C GLY A 198 10.19 19.22 -1.68
N GLU A 199 9.16 19.11 -0.83
CA GLU A 199 8.53 17.84 -0.44
C GLU A 199 7.57 17.29 -1.51
N LEU A 200 7.22 16.00 -1.33
CA LEU A 200 6.40 15.18 -2.23
C LEU A 200 5.17 15.93 -2.77
N LYS A 201 5.02 15.94 -4.10
CA LYS A 201 3.84 16.49 -4.80
C LYS A 201 2.56 15.82 -4.28
N LYS A 202 1.71 16.58 -3.59
CA LYS A 202 0.37 16.09 -3.21
C LYS A 202 -0.47 15.84 -4.48
N GLN A 203 -1.08 14.67 -4.55
CA GLN A 203 -2.00 14.28 -5.62
C GLN A 203 -3.43 14.66 -5.22
N PHE A 204 -4.12 15.33 -6.14
CA PHE A 204 -5.54 15.65 -6.02
C PHE A 204 -6.30 15.13 -7.23
N VAL A 205 -7.60 14.94 -7.06
CA VAL A 205 -8.54 14.68 -8.16
C VAL A 205 -9.52 15.83 -8.25
N ARG A 206 -9.69 16.38 -9.45
CA ARG A 206 -10.74 17.36 -9.73
C ARG A 206 -11.83 16.68 -10.52
N ILE A 207 -13.07 16.84 -10.06
CA ILE A 207 -14.29 16.37 -10.74
C ILE A 207 -15.04 17.64 -11.17
N ASN A 208 -15.27 17.81 -12.48
CA ASN A 208 -15.84 19.04 -13.05
C ASN A 208 -15.11 20.30 -12.52
N SER A 209 -15.90 21.31 -12.15
CA SER A 209 -15.43 22.55 -11.52
C SER A 209 -15.51 22.52 -9.99
N TRP A 210 -15.67 21.34 -9.38
CA TRP A 210 -15.73 21.20 -7.91
C TRP A 210 -14.36 21.47 -7.27
N PRO A 211 -14.34 21.82 -5.97
CA PRO A 211 -13.10 21.86 -5.21
C PRO A 211 -12.30 20.57 -5.35
N GLN A 212 -10.98 20.69 -5.28
CA GLN A 212 -10.07 19.56 -5.40
C GLN A 212 -10.34 18.54 -4.29
N HIS A 213 -10.41 17.27 -4.67
CA HIS A 213 -10.48 16.15 -3.75
C HIS A 213 -9.08 15.72 -3.38
N GLN A 214 -8.81 15.65 -2.08
CA GLN A 214 -7.63 15.01 -1.55
C GLN A 214 -7.76 13.50 -1.74
N VAL A 215 -6.69 12.88 -2.24
CA VAL A 215 -6.60 11.43 -2.33
C VAL A 215 -6.09 10.88 -1.00
N VAL A 216 -6.84 9.95 -0.42
CA VAL A 216 -6.52 9.32 0.87
C VAL A 216 -6.59 7.80 0.72
N ARG A 217 -5.56 7.09 1.19
CA ARG A 217 -5.61 5.63 1.36
C ARG A 217 -6.15 5.29 2.74
N LEU A 218 -7.24 4.54 2.80
CA LEU A 218 -7.83 4.06 4.05
C LEU A 218 -7.07 2.84 4.59
N ARG A 219 -7.21 2.57 5.88
CA ARG A 219 -6.49 1.47 6.57
C ARG A 219 -6.84 0.09 6.01
N ASP A 220 -8.10 -0.10 5.64
CA ASP A 220 -8.61 -1.31 4.98
C ASP A 220 -8.16 -1.43 3.51
N GLY A 221 -7.37 -0.49 2.99
CA GLY A 221 -6.87 -0.50 1.63
C GLY A 221 -7.80 0.14 0.60
N ARG A 222 -8.96 0.68 0.98
CA ARG A 222 -9.80 1.52 0.11
C ARG A 222 -9.14 2.85 -0.23
N TRP A 223 -9.61 3.46 -1.31
CA TRP A 223 -9.29 4.83 -1.66
C TRP A 223 -10.47 5.73 -1.34
N CYS A 224 -10.18 6.91 -0.83
CA CYS A 224 -11.15 7.97 -0.61
C CYS A 224 -10.68 9.24 -1.32
N LEU A 225 -11.61 9.87 -2.05
CA LEU A 225 -11.47 11.20 -2.60
C LEU A 225 -12.34 12.11 -1.75
N ASP A 226 -11.71 12.98 -0.97
CA ASP A 226 -12.44 13.79 0.01
C ASP A 226 -12.24 15.27 -0.27
N ASN A 227 -13.32 16.04 -0.23
CA ASN A 227 -13.25 17.50 -0.18
C ASN A 227 -14.27 18.05 0.82
N TYR A 228 -14.45 19.37 0.83
CA TYR A 228 -15.37 20.03 1.76
C TYR A 228 -16.85 19.70 1.50
N TYR A 229 -17.24 19.30 0.29
CA TYR A 229 -18.64 19.10 -0.10
C TYR A 229 -19.06 17.64 -0.24
N ALA A 230 -18.15 16.75 -0.63
CA ALA A 230 -18.45 15.37 -0.93
C ALA A 230 -17.23 14.47 -0.67
N SER A 231 -17.54 13.18 -0.50
CA SER A 231 -16.56 12.11 -0.41
C SER A 231 -16.91 11.00 -1.40
N TYR A 232 -15.91 10.48 -2.09
CA TYR A 232 -16.02 9.28 -2.91
C TYR A 232 -15.14 8.20 -2.30
N THR A 233 -15.69 7.06 -1.90
CA THR A 233 -14.93 5.93 -1.35
C THR A 233 -15.09 4.71 -2.24
N THR A 234 -14.01 3.99 -2.57
CA THR A 234 -14.13 2.78 -3.39
C THR A 234 -14.99 1.72 -2.68
N CYS A 235 -15.93 1.10 -3.39
CA CYS A 235 -16.68 -0.04 -2.87
C CYS A 235 -15.71 -1.19 -2.60
N PRO A 236 -15.80 -1.91 -1.47
CA PRO A 236 -14.97 -3.09 -1.24
C PRO A 236 -15.13 -4.10 -2.40
N ASP A 237 -14.09 -4.87 -2.67
CA ASP A 237 -14.22 -6.06 -3.51
C ASP A 237 -15.17 -7.01 -2.76
N GLN A 238 -16.38 -7.20 -3.29
CA GLN A 238 -17.31 -8.17 -2.71
C GLN A 238 -16.75 -9.57 -2.92
N GLU A 239 -16.27 -10.16 -1.83
CA GLU A 239 -15.84 -11.56 -1.72
C GLU A 239 -16.37 -12.08 -0.38
N GLU A 240 -17.37 -12.95 -0.34
CA GLU A 240 -17.60 -13.69 0.90
C GLU A 240 -16.50 -14.80 1.01
N ASN A 241 -15.33 -14.39 1.53
CA ASN A 241 -14.23 -15.18 2.08
C ASN A 241 -13.40 -16.09 1.12
N MET A 242 -12.56 -15.54 0.23
CA MET A 242 -11.72 -16.41 -0.63
C MET A 242 -10.25 -16.01 -0.77
N PRO A 243 -9.37 -17.04 -0.86
CA PRO A 243 -8.97 -17.53 -2.19
C PRO A 243 -9.20 -19.04 -2.42
N SER A 244 -9.94 -19.41 -3.47
CA SER A 244 -9.66 -20.62 -4.28
C SER A 244 -9.08 -20.13 -5.60
N TYR A 245 -7.83 -19.70 -5.53
CA TYR A 245 -7.06 -19.05 -6.59
C TYR A 245 -7.89 -18.10 -7.50
N LEU A 246 -8.50 -17.08 -6.86
CA LEU A 246 -8.85 -15.79 -7.51
C LEU A 246 -10.02 -15.80 -8.53
N LYS A 247 -11.15 -16.40 -8.16
CA LYS A 247 -12.32 -16.46 -9.06
C LYS A 247 -12.89 -15.09 -9.43
N GLY A 248 -13.11 -14.90 -10.74
CA GLY A 248 -13.93 -13.82 -11.33
C GLY A 248 -13.17 -12.58 -11.81
N LEU A 249 -12.03 -12.75 -12.50
CA LEU A 249 -11.26 -11.71 -13.20
C LEU A 249 -12.12 -10.53 -13.67
N LYS A 250 -12.07 -9.41 -12.94
CA LYS A 250 -12.74 -8.17 -13.34
C LYS A 250 -12.08 -7.68 -14.63
N VAL A 251 -12.87 -7.64 -15.70
CA VAL A 251 -12.45 -7.14 -17.01
C VAL A 251 -11.89 -5.72 -16.84
N PRO A 252 -10.65 -5.44 -17.31
CA PRO A 252 -10.12 -4.09 -17.26
C PRO A 252 -11.02 -3.15 -18.06
N CYS A 253 -11.34 -1.97 -17.50
CA CYS A 253 -12.20 -0.95 -18.11
C CYS A 253 -11.79 -0.61 -19.56
N CYS A 254 -10.51 -0.73 -19.92
CA CYS A 254 -10.01 -0.50 -21.28
C CYS A 254 -8.62 -1.12 -21.48
N ARG A 255 -8.16 -1.31 -22.73
CA ARG A 255 -6.78 -1.79 -23.06
C ARG A 255 -5.68 -0.93 -22.43
N ARG A 256 -5.91 0.37 -22.23
CA ARG A 256 -4.95 1.29 -21.56
C ARG A 256 -4.79 1.04 -20.07
N CYS A 257 -5.78 0.39 -19.44
CA CYS A 257 -5.73 0.01 -18.04
C CYS A 257 -5.09 -1.34 -17.79
N ASN A 258 -4.61 -2.06 -18.81
CA ASN A 258 -3.85 -3.30 -18.64
C ASN A 258 -2.34 -3.04 -18.78
N PRO A 259 -1.64 -2.53 -17.76
CA PRO A 259 -0.20 -2.69 -17.72
C PRO A 259 0.07 -4.15 -17.36
N ASP A 260 0.70 -4.89 -18.27
CA ASP A 260 1.32 -6.17 -17.96
C ASP A 260 2.43 -5.93 -16.93
N GLN A 261 2.06 -5.85 -15.64
CA GLN A 261 3.00 -5.63 -14.52
C GLN A 261 3.75 -6.91 -14.12
N ILE A 262 3.50 -8.02 -14.80
CA ILE A 262 4.14 -9.32 -14.55
C ILE A 262 5.66 -9.24 -14.76
N GLU A 263 6.11 -8.51 -15.79
CA GLU A 263 7.53 -8.29 -16.09
C GLU A 263 8.22 -7.43 -15.03
N LEU A 264 7.53 -6.41 -14.50
CA LEU A 264 8.12 -5.45 -13.55
C LEU A 264 8.34 -6.03 -12.15
N ILE A 265 7.52 -7.01 -11.76
CA ILE A 265 7.62 -7.70 -10.46
C ILE A 265 8.73 -8.76 -10.52
N LYS A 266 8.87 -9.48 -11.65
CA LYS A 266 9.97 -10.42 -11.88
C LYS A 266 11.35 -9.74 -11.89
N ALA A 267 11.43 -8.47 -12.29
CA ALA A 267 12.68 -7.72 -12.30
C ALA A 267 13.08 -7.11 -10.95
N LYS A 268 12.20 -7.14 -9.93
CA LYS A 268 12.41 -6.50 -8.62
C LYS A 268 12.47 -7.47 -7.43
N ILE A 269 12.32 -8.77 -7.68
CA ILE A 269 12.52 -9.87 -6.73
C ILE A 269 13.78 -10.61 -7.16
#